data_AF-A0A816FUX1-F1
#
_entry.id   AF-A0A816FUX1-F1
#
_cell.length_a   1.000
_cell.length_b   1.000
_cell.length_c   1.000
_cell.angle_alpha   90.00
_cell.angle_beta   90.00
_cell.angle_gamma   90.00
#
_symmetry.space_group_name_H-M   'P 1'
#
loop_
_entity.id
_entity.type
_entity.pdbx_description
1 polymer ?
#
loop_
_entity_poly.entity_id
_entity_poly.type
_entity_poly.pdbx_seq_one_letter_code
_entity_poly.pdbx_strand_id
1 'polypeptide(L)'
;MSDQYDDEIVWWGFSSCTESLEVTERFVGKSGVRTLFTIECNNGKAIRAHSHYGEENEILLLPGTYFRVVGKSSPAKDLYIIHLRETIPPRPYLEPPFTTTPSDTTPSPMVRATPRQTPIKQNIATSKKEEELPGAFAAVSMNRKITLSIPVNAKWAQNGITLAGGHGEGNTTKQLNYPHGLFVDNDQIIVIADLGNHRVVQWRLDDTTGHVVAGGHNGGDRLDQLKCPTDVLVDNENDSLIICDRDNRRVLRWSRRSGDTQGEVLIDNIDCWGLAMDHQRYLYVSDTTRHEVRRYQIGDKIGTLVAGGHGEGTGLHQLNEPVYIFVNQQQSVYVSDYYNHRVMKWEKGATKGIIVAGSQGHGNAPSQLNGPNGLYVDALGTLYVADAWNNRVMRWPKGATQGTVIVGENGSGPGPDQLNGPVALSFDSNYNLYVADWGNHRVQRFSVL
;
A
#
# COMPACT_ATOMS: atom_id res chain seq x y z
N MET A 1 -36.99 42.50 7.03
CA MET A 1 -35.68 41.96 7.43
C MET A 1 -35.80 40.46 7.28
N SER A 2 -35.78 39.98 6.04
CA SER A 2 -34.58 39.54 5.31
C SER A 2 -33.95 38.33 6.00
N ASP A 3 -34.54 37.16 5.76
CA ASP A 3 -33.80 35.91 5.87
C ASP A 3 -33.89 35.21 4.52
N GLN A 4 -32.71 34.75 4.12
CA GLN A 4 -32.29 34.32 2.79
C GLN A 4 -33.05 33.08 2.31
N TYR A 5 -33.24 33.04 0.99
CA TYR A 5 -33.45 31.81 0.23
C TYR A 5 -32.25 30.89 0.47
N ASP A 6 -32.48 29.72 1.05
CA ASP A 6 -31.56 28.58 0.94
C ASP A 6 -32.13 27.68 -0.17
N ASP A 7 -31.30 27.44 -1.18
CA ASP A 7 -31.65 26.76 -2.42
C ASP A 7 -32.08 25.30 -2.16
N GLU A 8 -33.28 24.95 -2.66
CA GLU A 8 -33.78 23.58 -2.74
C GLU A 8 -33.12 22.85 -3.91
N ILE A 9 -32.50 21.69 -3.65
CA ILE A 9 -32.11 20.74 -4.71
C ILE A 9 -32.62 19.34 -4.33
N VAL A 10 -33.43 18.76 -5.22
CA VAL A 10 -34.00 17.40 -5.14
C VAL A 10 -33.33 16.52 -6.18
N TRP A 11 -32.82 15.33 -5.81
CA TRP A 11 -32.44 14.27 -6.77
C TRP A 11 -32.59 12.84 -6.20
N TRP A 12 -32.84 11.87 -7.10
CA TRP A 12 -33.01 10.42 -6.89
C TRP A 12 -32.04 9.62 -7.81
N GLY A 13 -31.69 8.37 -7.44
CA GLY A 13 -31.24 7.30 -8.37
C GLY A 13 -30.47 6.12 -7.75
N PHE A 14 -30.89 4.86 -8.01
CA PHE A 14 -30.33 3.58 -7.48
C PHE A 14 -29.85 2.60 -8.57
N SER A 15 -28.74 1.89 -8.34
CA SER A 15 -28.48 0.46 -8.73
C SER A 15 -27.21 -0.04 -8.00
N SER A 16 -27.09 -1.21 -7.35
CA SER A 16 -27.48 -2.59 -7.71
C SER A 16 -27.74 -3.47 -6.47
N CYS A 17 -28.57 -4.51 -6.64
CA CYS A 17 -29.09 -5.41 -5.60
C CYS A 17 -28.61 -6.85 -5.83
N THR A 18 -28.17 -7.57 -4.78
CA THR A 18 -28.44 -9.03 -4.64
C THR A 18 -28.28 -9.66 -3.24
N GLU A 19 -27.76 -8.98 -2.21
CA GLU A 19 -27.62 -9.61 -0.86
C GLU A 19 -28.36 -8.87 0.27
N SER A 20 -29.31 -7.99 -0.05
CA SER A 20 -30.06 -7.22 0.95
C SER A 20 -31.34 -7.90 1.48
N LEU A 21 -31.74 -9.07 0.95
CA LEU A 21 -33.07 -9.64 1.24
C LEU A 21 -33.22 -10.17 2.67
N GLU A 22 -32.19 -10.77 3.27
CA GLU A 22 -32.28 -11.36 4.62
C GLU A 22 -32.34 -10.33 5.76
N VAL A 23 -31.84 -9.11 5.53
CA VAL A 23 -31.81 -8.04 6.55
C VAL A 23 -33.13 -7.27 6.58
N THR A 24 -33.77 -7.07 5.42
CA THR A 24 -35.03 -6.33 5.31
C THR A 24 -36.21 -7.09 5.92
N GLU A 25 -36.24 -8.42 5.84
CA GLU A 25 -37.32 -9.24 6.41
C GLU A 25 -37.37 -9.22 7.95
N ARG A 26 -36.24 -8.90 8.61
CA ARG A 26 -36.12 -8.91 10.08
C ARG A 26 -36.56 -7.60 10.75
N PHE A 27 -36.61 -6.48 10.02
CA PHE A 27 -36.86 -5.14 10.60
C PHE A 27 -38.24 -4.54 10.31
N VAL A 28 -38.88 -4.84 9.17
CA VAL A 28 -40.10 -4.12 8.74
C VAL A 28 -41.37 -5.00 8.73
N GLY A 29 -41.23 -6.31 8.96
CA GLY A 29 -42.35 -7.24 8.88
C GLY A 29 -42.86 -7.40 7.44
N LYS A 30 -43.45 -8.56 7.15
CA LYS A 30 -43.88 -8.97 5.81
C LYS A 30 -44.90 -8.01 5.21
N SER A 31 -44.46 -6.99 4.48
CA SER A 31 -45.29 -6.31 3.49
C SER A 31 -44.44 -6.00 2.27
N GLY A 32 -44.89 -6.51 1.12
CA GLY A 32 -44.16 -6.53 -0.15
C GLY A 32 -44.09 -5.17 -0.85
N VAL A 33 -43.69 -4.12 -0.14
CA VAL A 33 -43.42 -2.81 -0.72
C VAL A 33 -41.92 -2.58 -0.69
N ARG A 34 -41.35 -2.28 -1.87
CA ARG A 34 -39.93 -1.92 -2.00
C ARG A 34 -39.72 -0.59 -1.30
N THR A 35 -39.15 -0.64 -0.11
CA THR A 35 -38.77 0.55 0.65
C THR A 35 -37.28 0.57 0.84
N LEU A 36 -36.69 1.72 0.58
CA LEU A 36 -35.29 1.98 0.76
C LEU A 36 -35.08 2.88 1.98
N PHE A 37 -34.20 2.47 2.89
CA PHE A 37 -33.70 3.32 3.96
C PHE A 37 -32.24 2.98 4.27
N THR A 38 -31.49 4.02 4.67
CA THR A 38 -30.42 3.88 5.66
C THR A 38 -30.42 5.14 6.53
N ILE A 39 -30.36 4.95 7.84
CA ILE A 39 -29.39 5.56 8.77
C ILE A 39 -29.80 5.07 10.16
N GLU A 40 -28.93 4.28 10.79
CA GLU A 40 -28.95 4.11 12.24
C GLU A 40 -27.54 4.35 12.79
N CYS A 41 -27.40 5.46 13.50
CA CYS A 41 -26.24 5.76 14.34
C CYS A 41 -26.36 4.94 15.62
N ASN A 42 -25.33 4.15 15.94
CA ASN A 42 -25.26 3.51 17.26
C ASN A 42 -23.88 3.67 17.89
N ASN A 43 -23.89 4.05 19.17
CA ASN A 43 -22.77 4.55 19.95
C ASN A 43 -21.51 3.66 19.88
N GLY A 44 -20.45 4.18 19.27
CA GLY A 44 -19.08 3.79 19.63
C GLY A 44 -18.50 2.53 18.99
N LYS A 45 -19.02 2.01 17.86
CA LYS A 45 -18.31 0.97 17.08
C LYS A 45 -18.31 1.28 15.57
N ALA A 46 -17.13 1.17 14.97
CA ALA A 46 -16.92 1.32 13.53
C ALA A 46 -17.26 0.02 12.78
N ILE A 47 -17.93 0.15 11.62
CA ILE A 47 -18.06 -0.92 10.63
C ILE A 47 -17.68 -0.37 9.25
N ARG A 48 -16.89 -1.14 8.49
CA ARG A 48 -16.33 -0.87 7.15
C ARG A 48 -17.07 -1.71 6.08
N ALA A 49 -17.16 -1.15 4.86
CA ALA A 49 -17.47 -1.73 3.53
C ALA A 49 -18.95 -2.05 3.19
N HIS A 50 -19.48 -1.95 1.96
CA HIS A 50 -19.19 -1.24 0.68
C HIS A 50 -20.39 -1.52 -0.28
N SER A 51 -20.68 -0.65 -1.26
CA SER A 51 -20.77 -0.99 -2.71
C SER A 51 -21.20 0.23 -3.54
N HIS A 52 -20.64 0.34 -4.74
CA HIS A 52 -20.70 1.49 -5.66
C HIS A 52 -21.28 1.03 -7.00
N TYR A 53 -21.92 1.91 -7.79
CA TYR A 53 -21.70 2.12 -9.24
C TYR A 53 -22.61 3.23 -9.80
N GLY A 54 -21.99 4.32 -10.30
CA GLY A 54 -22.33 4.90 -11.62
C GLY A 54 -23.21 6.16 -11.71
N GLU A 55 -22.51 7.30 -11.77
CA GLU A 55 -22.77 8.58 -12.46
C GLU A 55 -23.90 9.55 -12.03
N GLU A 56 -23.44 10.80 -11.89
CA GLU A 56 -24.12 12.10 -11.73
C GLU A 56 -24.91 12.32 -10.42
N ASN A 57 -24.47 13.34 -9.66
CA ASN A 57 -25.09 13.96 -8.47
C ASN A 57 -24.64 13.45 -7.06
N GLU A 58 -23.37 13.66 -6.68
CA GLU A 58 -22.91 13.48 -5.28
C GLU A 58 -22.54 14.81 -4.59
N ILE A 59 -22.89 14.93 -3.30
CA ILE A 59 -22.32 15.91 -2.35
C ILE A 59 -21.29 15.15 -1.49
N LEU A 60 -20.03 15.59 -1.51
CA LEU A 60 -18.94 15.05 -0.70
C LEU A 60 -19.04 15.54 0.75
N LEU A 61 -19.19 14.63 1.71
CA LEU A 61 -19.03 14.92 3.13
C LEU A 61 -17.61 14.51 3.57
N LEU A 62 -16.85 15.46 4.11
CA LEU A 62 -15.49 15.24 4.57
C LEU A 62 -15.47 14.34 5.83
N PRO A 63 -14.42 13.51 6.02
CA PRO A 63 -14.23 12.81 7.28
C PRO A 63 -14.13 13.79 8.45
N GLY A 64 -15.02 13.67 9.44
CA GLY A 64 -15.01 14.49 10.66
C GLY A 64 -16.09 15.58 10.75
N THR A 65 -16.99 15.70 9.77
CA THR A 65 -18.11 16.64 9.83
C THR A 65 -19.26 16.10 10.67
N TYR A 66 -19.72 16.85 11.68
CA TYR A 66 -20.80 16.45 12.57
C TYR A 66 -22.12 17.10 12.12
N PHE A 67 -23.17 16.30 11.96
CA PHE A 67 -24.50 16.82 11.65
C PHE A 67 -25.49 16.46 12.74
N ARG A 68 -26.48 17.33 12.97
CA ARG A 68 -27.67 17.01 13.77
C ARG A 68 -28.89 16.93 12.88
N VAL A 69 -29.70 15.92 13.10
CA VAL A 69 -31.04 15.82 12.51
C VAL A 69 -31.94 16.87 13.16
N VAL A 70 -32.53 17.73 12.33
CA VAL A 70 -33.52 18.73 12.71
C VAL A 70 -34.76 18.50 11.86
N GLY A 71 -35.64 17.59 12.29
CA GLY A 71 -36.87 17.28 11.55
C GLY A 71 -38.12 17.48 12.39
N LYS A 72 -39.12 18.17 11.83
CA LYS A 72 -40.50 18.23 12.34
C LYS A 72 -41.41 17.64 11.26
N SER A 73 -42.35 16.79 11.66
CA SER A 73 -43.27 16.13 10.74
C SER A 73 -44.18 17.12 10.01
N SER A 74 -44.38 16.92 8.70
CA SER A 74 -45.49 17.52 7.96
C SER A 74 -46.55 16.43 7.73
N PRO A 75 -47.83 16.64 8.11
CA PRO A 75 -48.84 15.58 8.15
C PRO A 75 -49.49 15.27 6.78
N ALA A 76 -48.94 15.77 5.66
CA ALA A 76 -49.51 15.52 4.34
C ALA A 76 -48.65 14.52 3.55
N LYS A 77 -49.19 13.30 3.40
CA LYS A 77 -48.71 12.20 2.54
C LYS A 77 -47.35 11.62 2.91
N ASP A 78 -47.32 10.59 3.76
CA ASP A 78 -46.28 9.53 3.86
C ASP A 78 -44.82 9.91 3.49
N LEU A 79 -44.41 11.14 3.81
CA LEU A 79 -43.16 11.74 3.37
C LEU A 79 -42.52 12.37 4.60
N TYR A 80 -41.43 11.78 5.04
CA TYR A 80 -40.64 12.27 6.14
C TYR A 80 -39.51 13.13 5.57
N ILE A 81 -39.58 14.45 5.77
CA ILE A 81 -38.52 15.39 5.41
C ILE A 81 -37.61 15.54 6.63
N ILE A 82 -36.34 15.14 6.47
CA ILE A 82 -35.32 15.22 7.51
C ILE A 82 -34.32 16.30 7.09
N HIS A 83 -34.22 17.39 7.85
CA HIS A 83 -33.17 18.38 7.62
C HIS A 83 -31.93 18.00 8.42
N LEU A 84 -30.76 18.10 7.79
CA LEU A 84 -29.47 17.93 8.44
C LEU A 84 -28.80 19.29 8.58
N ARG A 85 -28.27 19.61 9.76
CA ARG A 85 -27.52 20.84 10.01
C ARG A 85 -26.13 20.51 10.52
N GLU A 86 -25.10 21.12 9.92
CA GLU A 86 -23.70 20.97 10.32
C GLU A 86 -23.45 21.59 11.71
N THR A 87 -22.57 20.96 12.49
CA THR A 87 -22.21 21.34 13.86
C THR A 87 -20.70 21.20 14.09
N ILE A 88 -20.17 22.00 15.02
CA ILE A 88 -18.74 22.01 15.40
C ILE A 88 -18.50 20.92 16.46
N PRO A 89 -17.41 20.14 16.39
CA PRO A 89 -17.11 19.10 17.38
C PRO A 89 -16.95 19.65 18.81
N PRO A 90 -17.34 18.89 19.85
CA PRO A 90 -17.00 19.22 21.23
C PRO A 90 -15.48 19.09 21.45
N ARG A 91 -14.87 20.05 22.17
CA ARG A 91 -13.42 20.03 22.44
C ARG A 91 -13.05 18.80 23.28
N PRO A 92 -11.90 18.15 23.03
CA PRO A 92 -11.42 17.05 23.85
C PRO A 92 -11.09 17.53 25.27
N TYR A 93 -11.45 16.71 26.26
CA TYR A 93 -11.10 16.92 27.67
C TYR A 93 -9.57 16.82 27.84
N LEU A 94 -8.94 17.88 28.35
CA LEU A 94 -7.55 17.85 28.82
C LEU A 94 -7.56 17.38 30.28
N GLU A 95 -6.90 16.26 30.59
CA GLU A 95 -6.62 15.89 31.97
C GLU A 95 -5.60 16.87 32.59
N PRO A 96 -5.75 17.25 33.88
CA PRO A 96 -4.83 18.18 34.52
C PRO A 96 -3.46 17.54 34.76
N PRO A 97 -2.36 18.33 34.72
CA PRO A 97 -1.00 17.80 34.81
C PRO A 97 -0.67 17.26 36.21
N PHE A 98 0.04 16.13 36.24
CA PHE A 98 0.59 15.51 37.45
C PHE A 98 1.65 16.40 38.10
N THR A 99 1.49 16.70 39.39
CA THR A 99 2.49 17.36 40.23
C THR A 99 3.56 16.36 40.67
N THR A 100 4.81 16.54 40.24
CA THR A 100 5.97 15.78 40.74
C THR A 100 6.54 16.43 42.01
N THR A 101 6.70 15.67 43.09
CA THR A 101 7.56 16.00 44.22
C THR A 101 8.97 15.40 44.04
N PRO A 102 10.04 16.05 44.52
CA PRO A 102 11.41 15.59 44.31
C PRO A 102 11.92 14.73 45.48
N SER A 103 12.67 13.67 45.20
CA SER A 103 13.55 13.05 46.19
C SER A 103 14.88 12.62 45.56
N ASP A 104 15.86 13.48 45.81
CA ASP A 104 17.19 13.25 46.38
C ASP A 104 18.10 12.09 45.93
N THR A 105 19.37 12.50 45.92
CA THR A 105 20.60 11.94 45.39
C THR A 105 21.29 10.95 46.34
N THR A 106 21.94 9.90 45.79
CA THR A 106 23.38 9.55 45.91
C THR A 106 23.66 8.03 45.77
N PRO A 107 24.88 7.61 45.35
CA PRO A 107 25.13 6.31 44.67
C PRO A 107 26.10 5.33 45.39
N SER A 108 26.18 4.09 44.86
CA SER A 108 27.32 3.09 44.85
C SER A 108 27.06 1.75 45.56
N PRO A 109 27.83 0.64 45.32
CA PRO A 109 28.50 0.16 44.09
C PRO A 109 28.36 -1.38 43.82
N MET A 110 29.05 -1.83 42.76
CA MET A 110 29.22 -3.18 42.18
C MET A 110 29.60 -4.33 43.13
N VAL A 111 29.12 -5.57 42.85
CA VAL A 111 29.82 -6.84 43.15
C VAL A 111 29.60 -7.89 42.03
N ARG A 112 30.60 -8.75 41.85
CA ARG A 112 30.97 -9.65 40.75
C ARG A 112 30.44 -11.10 40.91
N ALA A 113 29.99 -11.68 39.79
CA ALA A 113 30.20 -13.06 39.25
C ALA A 113 30.11 -14.37 40.08
N THR A 114 29.20 -15.27 39.60
CA THR A 114 29.32 -16.74 39.29
C THR A 114 29.08 -17.79 40.42
N PRO A 115 28.92 -19.11 40.10
CA PRO A 115 27.73 -19.75 39.49
C PRO A 115 27.31 -21.06 40.20
N ARG A 116 26.13 -21.66 39.91
CA ARG A 116 25.92 -23.14 39.75
C ARG A 116 24.45 -23.61 39.76
N GLN A 117 24.24 -24.59 38.88
CA GLN A 117 23.45 -25.84 39.00
C GLN A 117 21.92 -25.83 38.90
N THR A 118 21.46 -26.48 37.83
CA THR A 118 20.20 -27.22 37.68
C THR A 118 20.10 -28.40 38.66
N PRO A 119 18.88 -28.91 38.92
CA PRO A 119 18.52 -30.18 38.28
C PRO A 119 17.05 -30.31 37.81
N ILE A 120 16.92 -31.28 36.92
CA ILE A 120 15.77 -31.90 36.24
C ILE A 120 14.73 -32.47 37.22
N LYS A 121 13.43 -32.47 36.84
CA LYS A 121 12.51 -33.61 37.07
C LYS A 121 11.36 -33.67 36.06
N GLN A 122 11.00 -34.92 35.76
CA GLN A 122 10.15 -35.46 34.71
C GLN A 122 8.68 -35.67 35.13
N ASN A 123 7.82 -35.78 34.10
CA ASN A 123 6.61 -36.61 33.95
C ASN A 123 5.39 -36.37 34.87
N ILE A 124 4.19 -36.30 34.27
CA ILE A 124 3.22 -37.41 34.11
C ILE A 124 1.93 -36.85 33.45
N ALA A 125 1.41 -37.60 32.48
CA ALA A 125 0.13 -37.38 31.81
C ALA A 125 -1.07 -37.77 32.68
N THR A 126 -2.24 -37.15 32.47
CA THR A 126 -3.54 -37.87 32.50
C THR A 126 -4.60 -37.13 31.69
N SER A 127 -5.40 -37.94 31.00
CA SER A 127 -6.51 -37.66 30.10
C SER A 127 -7.72 -36.97 30.76
N LYS A 128 -8.50 -36.22 29.97
CA LYS A 128 -9.97 -36.32 29.93
C LYS A 128 -10.50 -35.79 28.60
N LYS A 129 -11.37 -36.59 27.98
CA LYS A 129 -12.22 -36.27 26.83
C LYS A 129 -13.33 -35.32 27.28
N GLU A 130 -13.63 -34.32 26.47
CA GLU A 130 -14.96 -33.73 26.34
C GLU A 130 -15.20 -33.43 24.86
N GLU A 131 -16.27 -34.01 24.32
CA GLU A 131 -16.84 -33.71 23.01
C GLU A 131 -17.60 -32.39 23.10
N GLU A 132 -17.22 -31.38 22.32
CA GLU A 132 -18.09 -30.26 21.97
C GLU A 132 -18.04 -30.00 20.44
N LEU A 133 -19.22 -29.70 19.90
CA LEU A 133 -19.54 -29.47 18.49
C LEU A 133 -18.75 -28.30 17.86
N PRO A 134 -18.52 -28.30 16.53
CA PRO A 134 -17.72 -27.29 15.85
C PRO A 134 -18.52 -25.98 15.71
N GLY A 135 -18.29 -25.03 16.61
CA GLY A 135 -18.89 -23.70 16.59
C GLY A 135 -17.90 -22.62 16.17
N ALA A 136 -18.31 -21.84 15.17
CA ALA A 136 -17.75 -20.54 14.75
C ALA A 136 -16.33 -20.57 14.14
N PHE A 137 -16.28 -20.70 12.81
CA PHE A 137 -15.19 -20.12 12.03
C PHE A 137 -15.04 -18.64 12.41
N ALA A 138 -13.90 -18.31 13.01
CA ALA A 138 -13.47 -16.93 13.15
C ALA A 138 -13.45 -16.30 11.75
N ALA A 139 -14.21 -15.22 11.57
CA ALA A 139 -14.12 -14.38 10.39
C ALA A 139 -12.69 -13.80 10.35
N VAL A 140 -11.81 -14.45 9.59
CA VAL A 140 -10.52 -13.91 9.21
C VAL A 140 -10.82 -12.68 8.36
N SER A 141 -10.62 -11.50 8.93
CA SER A 141 -10.66 -10.23 8.20
C SER A 141 -9.64 -10.29 7.07
N MET A 142 -10.10 -10.60 5.86
CA MET A 142 -9.27 -10.53 4.66
C MET A 142 -8.93 -9.06 4.40
N ASN A 143 -7.79 -8.59 4.92
CA ASN A 143 -7.18 -7.32 4.53
C ASN A 143 -6.68 -7.42 3.08
N ARG A 144 -7.61 -7.39 2.11
CA ARG A 144 -7.26 -7.16 0.70
C ARG A 144 -6.95 -5.69 0.55
N LYS A 145 -5.74 -5.35 0.09
CA LYS A 145 -5.35 -3.98 -0.24
C LYS A 145 -6.20 -3.53 -1.44
N ILE A 146 -7.26 -2.79 -1.15
CA ILE A 146 -8.13 -2.18 -2.17
C ILE A 146 -7.31 -1.08 -2.86
N THR A 147 -7.29 -1.07 -4.19
CA THR A 147 -6.71 0.03 -4.95
C THR A 147 -7.43 1.32 -4.58
N LEU A 148 -6.68 2.35 -4.19
CA LEU A 148 -7.25 3.59 -3.66
C LEU A 148 -7.92 4.40 -4.77
N SER A 149 -8.99 5.12 -4.45
CA SER A 149 -9.54 6.16 -5.33
C SER A 149 -9.00 7.51 -4.86
N ILE A 150 -7.80 7.88 -5.30
CA ILE A 150 -7.16 9.12 -4.85
C ILE A 150 -7.93 10.31 -5.44
N PRO A 151 -8.32 11.32 -4.64
CA PRO A 151 -9.05 12.49 -5.15
C PRO A 151 -8.27 13.18 -6.28
N VAL A 152 -8.96 13.54 -7.36
CA VAL A 152 -8.34 14.13 -8.57
C VAL A 152 -7.60 15.45 -8.25
N ASN A 153 -8.10 16.19 -7.27
CA ASN A 153 -7.52 17.44 -6.78
C ASN A 153 -6.53 17.26 -5.62
N ALA A 154 -6.21 16.02 -5.21
CA ALA A 154 -5.26 15.75 -4.15
C ALA A 154 -3.91 16.43 -4.44
N LYS A 155 -3.36 17.04 -3.39
CA LYS A 155 -2.05 17.67 -3.37
C LYS A 155 -1.30 17.12 -2.17
N TRP A 156 0.02 17.09 -2.27
CA TRP A 156 0.88 16.64 -1.19
C TRP A 156 1.73 17.80 -0.70
N ALA A 157 2.00 17.81 0.60
CA ALA A 157 3.01 18.66 1.19
C ALA A 157 4.33 18.45 0.43
N GLN A 158 5.04 19.53 0.12
CA GLN A 158 6.32 19.42 -0.59
C GLN A 158 7.44 18.94 0.34
N ASN A 159 7.35 19.25 1.64
CA ASN A 159 8.28 18.73 2.63
C ASN A 159 7.84 17.32 3.06
N GLY A 160 8.68 16.34 2.76
CA GLY A 160 8.58 14.98 3.25
C GLY A 160 9.11 14.82 4.67
N ILE A 161 8.57 13.84 5.38
CA ILE A 161 9.09 13.36 6.67
C ILE A 161 9.84 12.06 6.41
N THR A 162 11.09 11.98 6.85
CA THR A 162 11.85 10.73 6.78
C THR A 162 11.33 9.75 7.82
N LEU A 163 10.91 8.57 7.37
CA LEU A 163 10.34 7.52 8.25
C LEU A 163 11.29 6.35 8.49
N ALA A 164 12.15 6.05 7.51
CA ALA A 164 13.13 4.99 7.61
C ALA A 164 14.44 5.45 6.96
N GLY A 165 15.57 5.06 7.54
CA GLY A 165 16.88 5.53 7.10
C GLY A 165 17.13 7.01 7.43
N GLY A 166 17.82 7.73 6.54
CA GLY A 166 18.10 9.16 6.70
C GLY A 166 19.27 9.50 7.64
N HIS A 167 19.95 8.50 8.18
CA HIS A 167 21.17 8.64 8.98
C HIS A 167 22.43 8.28 8.17
N GLY A 168 22.42 8.62 6.88
CA GLY A 168 23.41 8.22 5.90
C GLY A 168 23.33 6.74 5.50
N GLU A 169 24.16 6.36 4.55
CA GLU A 169 24.32 4.98 4.12
C GLU A 169 24.86 4.11 5.27
N GLY A 170 24.27 2.94 5.47
CA GLY A 170 24.82 1.94 6.39
C GLY A 170 23.87 0.79 6.66
N ASN A 171 24.27 -0.12 7.56
CA ASN A 171 23.57 -1.36 7.88
C ASN A 171 23.06 -1.45 9.32
N THR A 172 23.18 -0.37 10.11
CA THR A 172 22.62 -0.32 11.47
C THR A 172 21.10 -0.35 11.44
N THR A 173 20.47 -0.50 12.60
CA THR A 173 19.00 -0.51 12.72
C THR A 173 18.35 0.83 12.36
N LYS A 174 19.12 1.91 12.22
CA LYS A 174 18.62 3.25 11.83
C LYS A 174 18.97 3.63 10.39
N GLN A 175 19.71 2.78 9.69
CA GLN A 175 20.24 3.08 8.37
C GLN A 175 19.68 2.10 7.34
N LEU A 176 19.56 2.63 6.13
CA LEU A 176 19.31 1.87 4.92
C LEU A 176 20.51 2.06 3.99
N ASN A 177 20.61 1.19 2.99
CA ASN A 177 21.57 1.32 1.92
C ASN A 177 20.87 1.05 0.58
N TYR A 178 20.64 2.13 -0.19
CA TYR A 178 19.98 2.06 -1.49
C TYR A 178 18.61 1.36 -1.43
N PRO A 179 17.67 1.79 -0.56
CA PRO A 179 16.38 1.15 -0.44
C PRO A 179 15.65 1.19 -1.78
N HIS A 180 15.07 0.06 -2.19
CA HIS A 180 14.42 -0.09 -3.48
C HIS A 180 12.92 -0.33 -3.33
N GLY A 181 12.44 -1.56 -3.52
CA GLY A 181 11.02 -1.88 -3.39
C GLY A 181 10.49 -1.61 -1.98
N LEU A 182 9.26 -1.12 -1.92
CA LEU A 182 8.61 -0.76 -0.67
C LEU A 182 7.15 -1.22 -0.69
N PHE A 183 6.71 -1.75 0.44
CA PHE A 183 5.32 -2.05 0.71
C PHE A 183 4.86 -1.34 1.97
N VAL A 184 3.74 -0.63 1.89
CA VAL A 184 3.08 0.00 3.04
C VAL A 184 1.73 -0.67 3.27
N ASP A 185 1.47 -1.09 4.51
CA ASP A 185 0.15 -1.57 4.95
C ASP A 185 -0.64 -0.46 5.66
N ASN A 186 -1.95 -0.66 5.78
CA ASN A 186 -2.88 0.18 6.51
C ASN A 186 -2.59 0.23 8.02
N ASP A 187 -1.88 -0.77 8.55
CA ASP A 187 -1.42 -0.85 9.95
C ASP A 187 -0.08 -0.13 10.16
N GLN A 188 0.27 0.79 9.26
CA GLN A 188 1.45 1.66 9.35
C GLN A 188 2.80 0.92 9.38
N ILE A 189 2.81 -0.32 8.87
CA ILE A 189 4.02 -1.10 8.65
C ILE A 189 4.58 -0.78 7.26
N ILE A 190 5.88 -0.53 7.20
CA ILE A 190 6.64 -0.34 5.97
C ILE A 190 7.62 -1.50 5.87
N VAL A 191 7.52 -2.30 4.81
CA VAL A 191 8.48 -3.36 4.47
C VAL A 191 9.31 -2.86 3.30
N ILE A 192 10.64 -2.92 3.43
CA ILE A 192 11.57 -2.30 2.48
C ILE A 192 12.60 -3.34 2.05
N ALA A 193 12.83 -3.45 0.74
CA ALA A 193 13.99 -4.13 0.20
C ALA A 193 15.21 -3.21 0.35
N ASP A 194 16.06 -3.51 1.33
CA ASP A 194 17.27 -2.76 1.65
C ASP A 194 18.42 -3.32 0.82
N LEU A 195 18.40 -2.97 -0.48
CA LEU A 195 19.14 -3.62 -1.56
C LEU A 195 20.64 -3.75 -1.25
N GLY A 196 21.29 -2.65 -0.86
CA GLY A 196 22.73 -2.59 -0.61
C GLY A 196 23.16 -3.39 0.61
N ASN A 197 22.24 -3.64 1.54
CA ASN A 197 22.49 -4.44 2.74
C ASN A 197 22.04 -5.91 2.60
N HIS A 198 21.52 -6.30 1.43
CA HIS A 198 21.09 -7.66 1.12
C HIS A 198 20.09 -8.23 2.13
N ARG A 199 19.09 -7.42 2.49
CA ARG A 199 18.09 -7.77 3.50
C ARG A 199 16.74 -7.13 3.20
N VAL A 200 15.71 -7.66 3.82
CA VAL A 200 14.40 -7.00 3.91
C VAL A 200 14.17 -6.60 5.35
N VAL A 201 13.66 -5.39 5.52
CA VAL A 201 13.51 -4.73 6.80
C VAL A 201 12.10 -4.18 6.97
N GLN A 202 11.61 -4.24 8.19
CA GLN A 202 10.30 -3.74 8.58
C GLN A 202 10.46 -2.55 9.54
N TRP A 203 9.76 -1.47 9.25
CA TRP A 203 9.61 -0.29 10.09
C TRP A 203 8.14 -0.10 10.45
N ARG A 204 7.86 0.45 11.64
CA ARG A 204 6.57 1.07 11.93
C ARG A 204 6.74 2.59 11.89
N LEU A 205 5.66 3.30 11.61
CA LEU A 205 5.67 4.76 11.43
C LEU A 205 6.21 5.53 12.63
N ASP A 206 5.99 5.02 13.84
CA ASP A 206 6.43 5.63 15.10
C ASP A 206 7.77 5.06 15.59
N ASP A 207 8.33 4.07 14.89
CA ASP A 207 9.61 3.47 15.26
C ASP A 207 10.78 4.31 14.76
N THR A 208 11.84 4.37 15.56
CA THR A 208 13.10 5.02 15.18
C THR A 208 14.11 4.05 14.58
N THR A 209 13.79 2.76 14.54
CA THR A 209 14.67 1.67 14.13
C THR A 209 13.89 0.59 13.39
N GLY A 210 14.52 -0.03 12.41
CA GLY A 210 13.97 -1.14 11.67
C GLY A 210 14.41 -2.49 12.20
N HIS A 211 13.59 -3.48 11.88
CA HIS A 211 13.81 -4.88 12.22
C HIS A 211 14.04 -5.67 10.94
N VAL A 212 15.13 -6.44 10.89
CA VAL A 212 15.36 -7.36 9.77
C VAL A 212 14.33 -8.48 9.83
N VAL A 213 13.59 -8.67 8.73
CA VAL A 213 12.53 -9.69 8.61
C VAL A 213 12.84 -10.77 7.58
N ALA A 214 13.82 -10.53 6.69
CA ALA A 214 14.40 -11.56 5.83
C ALA A 214 15.85 -11.22 5.47
N GLY A 215 16.67 -12.24 5.27
CA GLY A 215 18.11 -12.08 5.04
C GLY A 215 18.85 -11.51 6.26
N GLY A 216 19.87 -10.67 6.02
CA GLY A 216 20.65 -10.03 7.09
C GLY A 216 21.91 -10.78 7.55
N HIS A 217 22.25 -11.89 6.90
CA HIS A 217 23.46 -12.68 7.17
C HIS A 217 24.56 -12.44 6.11
N ASN A 218 24.80 -11.18 5.74
CA ASN A 218 25.60 -10.78 4.57
C ASN A 218 25.02 -11.32 3.24
N GLY A 219 25.48 -10.76 2.11
CA GLY A 219 25.05 -11.21 0.79
C GLY A 219 25.48 -12.65 0.51
N GLY A 220 24.56 -13.49 0.05
CA GLY A 220 24.82 -14.90 -0.27
C GLY A 220 23.64 -15.58 -0.96
N ASP A 221 23.82 -16.84 -1.34
CA ASP A 221 22.88 -17.62 -2.16
C ASP A 221 22.15 -18.73 -1.38
N ARG A 222 22.49 -18.93 -0.11
CA ARG A 222 21.77 -19.86 0.77
C ARG A 222 20.31 -19.43 0.94
N LEU A 223 19.45 -20.35 1.38
CA LEU A 223 18.03 -20.07 1.58
C LEU A 223 17.76 -19.12 2.75
N ASP A 224 18.70 -18.98 3.69
CA ASP A 224 18.68 -17.99 4.78
C ASP A 224 19.35 -16.66 4.40
N GLN A 225 19.74 -16.48 3.14
CA GLN A 225 20.44 -15.29 2.64
C GLN A 225 19.72 -14.70 1.44
N LEU A 226 19.94 -13.39 1.25
CA LEU A 226 19.53 -12.64 0.06
C LEU A 226 20.78 -12.02 -0.55
N LYS A 227 20.68 -11.60 -1.80
CA LYS A 227 21.70 -10.86 -2.51
C LYS A 227 21.06 -9.86 -3.47
N CYS A 228 21.15 -8.59 -3.07
CA CYS A 228 20.60 -7.42 -3.77
C CYS A 228 19.08 -7.57 -4.04
N PRO A 229 18.26 -7.71 -2.99
CA PRO A 229 16.82 -7.78 -3.19
C PRO A 229 16.31 -6.45 -3.75
N THR A 230 15.53 -6.48 -4.82
CA THR A 230 15.05 -5.26 -5.50
C THR A 230 13.61 -4.94 -5.17
N ASP A 231 12.79 -5.95 -4.86
CA ASP A 231 11.37 -5.75 -4.57
C ASP A 231 10.82 -6.77 -3.58
N VAL A 232 9.77 -6.36 -2.88
CA VAL A 232 9.11 -7.14 -1.83
C VAL A 232 7.61 -6.89 -1.81
N LEU A 233 6.84 -7.98 -1.74
CA LEU A 233 5.40 -7.96 -1.48
C LEU A 233 5.10 -8.64 -0.15
N VAL A 234 4.05 -8.18 0.52
CA VAL A 234 3.49 -8.87 1.68
C VAL A 234 2.33 -9.75 1.22
N ASP A 235 2.44 -11.05 1.49
CA ASP A 235 1.41 -12.05 1.26
C ASP A 235 0.72 -12.37 2.60
N ASN A 236 -0.32 -11.59 2.90
CA ASN A 236 -1.10 -11.72 4.14
C ASN A 236 -1.84 -13.05 4.26
N GLU A 237 -2.17 -13.71 3.14
CA GLU A 237 -2.89 -14.98 3.17
C GLU A 237 -2.02 -16.15 3.63
N ASN A 238 -0.71 -16.12 3.32
CA ASN A 238 0.25 -17.13 3.79
C ASN A 238 1.12 -16.65 4.95
N ASP A 239 0.88 -15.44 5.47
CA ASP A 239 1.74 -14.75 6.44
C ASP A 239 3.22 -14.81 6.03
N SER A 240 3.51 -14.32 4.83
CA SER A 240 4.84 -14.40 4.22
C SER A 240 5.19 -13.15 3.42
N LEU A 241 6.46 -13.03 3.05
CA LEU A 241 6.97 -12.06 2.11
C LEU A 241 7.26 -12.77 0.78
N ILE A 242 7.01 -12.10 -0.34
CA ILE A 242 7.50 -12.53 -1.65
C ILE A 242 8.60 -11.56 -2.04
N ILE A 243 9.81 -12.06 -2.24
CA ILE A 243 11.03 -11.26 -2.37
C ILE A 243 11.68 -11.59 -3.70
N CYS A 244 11.98 -10.54 -4.48
CA CYS A 244 12.84 -10.69 -5.64
C CYS A 244 14.30 -10.62 -5.16
N ASP A 245 15.04 -11.70 -5.37
CA ASP A 245 16.43 -11.89 -4.95
C ASP A 245 17.33 -11.89 -6.19
N ARG A 246 17.49 -10.69 -6.77
CA ARG A 246 17.96 -10.45 -8.14
C ARG A 246 19.29 -11.13 -8.47
N ASP A 247 20.32 -10.94 -7.64
CA ASP A 247 21.66 -11.47 -7.96
C ASP A 247 21.72 -12.99 -7.85
N ASN A 248 20.82 -13.58 -7.07
CA ASN A 248 20.63 -15.03 -7.00
C ASN A 248 19.66 -15.55 -8.07
N ARG A 249 19.14 -14.66 -8.93
CA ARG A 249 18.25 -14.93 -10.06
C ARG A 249 17.01 -15.75 -9.66
N ARG A 250 16.37 -15.38 -8.55
CA ARG A 250 15.23 -16.12 -7.99
C ARG A 250 14.20 -15.22 -7.33
N VAL A 251 12.98 -15.73 -7.21
CA VAL A 251 11.94 -15.17 -6.35
C VAL A 251 11.68 -16.13 -5.20
N LEU A 252 11.75 -15.62 -3.97
CA LEU A 252 11.56 -16.38 -2.74
C LEU A 252 10.22 -16.05 -2.09
N ARG A 253 9.62 -17.04 -1.43
CA ARG A 253 8.68 -16.82 -0.33
C ARG A 253 9.43 -16.94 0.98
N TRP A 254 9.26 -15.97 1.86
CA TRP A 254 9.86 -15.97 3.20
C TRP A 254 8.77 -15.93 4.26
N SER A 255 8.67 -16.96 5.09
CA SER A 255 7.66 -17.03 6.15
C SER A 255 7.89 -15.94 7.21
N ARG A 256 6.83 -15.26 7.65
CA ARG A 256 6.88 -14.30 8.76
C ARG A 256 6.61 -14.96 10.11
N ARG A 257 6.27 -16.26 10.11
CA ARG A 257 6.00 -17.03 11.32
C ARG A 257 7.29 -17.32 12.07
N SER A 258 7.24 -17.21 13.39
CA SER A 258 8.42 -17.39 14.26
C SER A 258 9.08 -18.76 14.07
N GLY A 259 10.41 -18.77 13.92
CA GLY A 259 11.22 -19.98 13.85
C GLY A 259 11.52 -20.48 12.44
N ASP A 260 10.86 -19.93 11.42
CA ASP A 260 11.24 -20.14 10.03
C ASP A 260 12.20 -19.04 9.58
N THR A 261 13.41 -19.43 9.17
CA THR A 261 14.48 -18.50 8.80
C THR A 261 14.97 -18.74 7.38
N GLN A 262 14.30 -19.60 6.60
CA GLN A 262 14.70 -19.96 5.25
C GLN A 262 13.61 -19.56 4.25
N GLY A 263 14.04 -19.06 3.09
CA GLY A 263 13.16 -18.83 1.97
C GLY A 263 12.85 -20.11 1.20
N GLU A 264 11.60 -20.23 0.74
CA GLU A 264 11.14 -21.20 -0.25
C GLU A 264 11.31 -20.60 -1.65
N VAL A 265 12.02 -21.27 -2.57
CA VAL A 265 12.16 -20.81 -3.96
C VAL A 265 10.84 -21.02 -4.70
N LEU A 266 10.23 -19.93 -5.16
CA LEU A 266 9.02 -19.97 -5.99
C LEU A 266 9.36 -20.00 -7.48
N ILE A 267 10.34 -19.21 -7.90
CA ILE A 267 10.76 -19.06 -9.29
C ILE A 267 12.29 -19.01 -9.31
N ASP A 268 12.92 -19.78 -10.20
CA ASP A 268 14.36 -19.79 -10.44
C ASP A 268 14.71 -19.26 -11.84
N ASN A 269 16.00 -19.00 -12.06
CA ASN A 269 16.57 -18.56 -13.33
C ASN A 269 15.87 -17.34 -13.95
N ILE A 270 15.53 -16.36 -13.10
CA ILE A 270 14.87 -15.11 -13.48
C ILE A 270 15.71 -13.92 -13.03
N ASP A 271 16.03 -12.99 -13.92
CA ASP A 271 16.66 -11.73 -13.51
C ASP A 271 15.56 -10.78 -13.06
N CYS A 272 14.95 -11.10 -11.91
CA CYS A 272 13.77 -10.40 -11.44
C CYS A 272 14.12 -8.96 -11.02
N TRP A 273 13.20 -8.03 -11.24
CA TRP A 273 13.34 -6.68 -10.68
C TRP A 273 12.10 -6.24 -9.89
N GLY A 274 10.93 -6.29 -10.52
CA GLY A 274 9.66 -5.86 -9.94
C GLY A 274 8.70 -7.03 -9.75
N LEU A 275 7.90 -6.93 -8.69
CA LEU A 275 6.87 -7.90 -8.31
C LEU A 275 5.49 -7.23 -8.24
N ALA A 276 4.46 -7.95 -8.68
CA ALA A 276 3.08 -7.57 -8.41
C ALA A 276 2.24 -8.83 -8.19
N MET A 277 1.21 -8.75 -7.36
CA MET A 277 0.26 -9.84 -7.16
C MET A 277 -1.16 -9.32 -7.34
N ASP A 278 -1.95 -10.02 -8.16
CA ASP A 278 -3.35 -9.64 -8.39
C ASP A 278 -4.31 -10.28 -7.37
N HIS A 279 -5.58 -9.86 -7.44
CA HIS A 279 -6.65 -10.35 -6.56
C HIS A 279 -6.99 -11.85 -6.75
N GLN A 280 -6.49 -12.47 -7.82
CA GLN A 280 -6.63 -13.91 -8.10
C GLN A 280 -5.37 -14.68 -7.70
N ARG A 281 -4.40 -14.02 -7.06
CA ARG A 281 -3.14 -14.60 -6.58
C ARG A 281 -2.19 -15.05 -7.67
N TYR A 282 -2.29 -14.47 -8.86
CA TYR A 282 -1.21 -14.58 -9.82
C TYR A 282 -0.08 -13.63 -9.44
N LEU A 283 1.14 -14.17 -9.41
CA LEU A 283 2.37 -13.42 -9.25
C LEU A 283 2.88 -12.97 -10.61
N TYR A 284 3.18 -11.70 -10.75
CA TYR A 284 3.78 -11.11 -11.92
C TYR A 284 5.21 -10.73 -11.57
N VAL A 285 6.14 -10.99 -12.49
CA VAL A 285 7.55 -10.70 -12.31
C VAL A 285 8.10 -10.11 -13.61
N SER A 286 8.77 -8.96 -13.51
CA SER A 286 9.57 -8.45 -14.62
C SER A 286 10.94 -9.14 -14.66
N ASP A 287 11.39 -9.49 -15.86
CA ASP A 287 12.73 -9.98 -16.12
C ASP A 287 13.49 -8.98 -16.97
N THR A 288 14.52 -8.36 -16.39
CA THR A 288 15.30 -7.31 -17.04
C THR A 288 16.14 -7.85 -18.19
N THR A 289 16.72 -9.06 -18.05
CA THR A 289 17.54 -9.68 -19.10
C THR A 289 16.72 -10.18 -20.29
N ARG A 290 15.48 -10.61 -20.06
CA ARG A 290 14.59 -11.11 -21.11
C ARG A 290 13.67 -10.04 -21.69
N HIS A 291 13.69 -8.83 -21.13
CA HIS A 291 12.86 -7.70 -21.55
C HIS A 291 11.36 -8.07 -21.61
N GLU A 292 10.88 -8.71 -20.55
CA GLU A 292 9.53 -9.24 -20.50
C GLU A 292 8.94 -9.20 -19.08
N VAL A 293 7.61 -9.33 -19.02
CA VAL A 293 6.89 -9.58 -17.77
C VAL A 293 6.13 -10.89 -17.94
N ARG A 294 6.27 -11.77 -16.94
CA ARG A 294 5.56 -13.05 -16.89
C ARG A 294 4.63 -13.11 -15.69
N ARG A 295 3.52 -13.82 -15.89
CA ARG A 295 2.53 -14.15 -14.86
C ARG A 295 2.63 -15.63 -14.50
N TYR A 296 2.64 -15.92 -13.21
CA TYR A 296 2.76 -17.25 -12.61
C TYR A 296 1.58 -17.49 -11.69
N GLN A 297 0.96 -18.66 -11.78
CA GLN A 297 0.22 -19.18 -10.65
C GLN A 297 1.24 -19.65 -9.61
N ILE A 298 0.95 -19.48 -8.32
CA ILE A 298 1.83 -19.98 -7.27
C ILE A 298 2.00 -21.51 -7.44
N GLY A 299 3.25 -21.96 -7.60
CA GLY A 299 3.62 -23.34 -7.89
C GLY A 299 3.96 -23.63 -9.36
N ASP A 300 3.67 -22.70 -10.28
CA ASP A 300 4.07 -22.82 -11.68
C ASP A 300 5.59 -22.70 -11.83
N LYS A 301 6.17 -23.60 -12.62
CA LYS A 301 7.60 -23.51 -12.99
C LYS A 301 7.85 -22.63 -14.22
N ILE A 302 6.82 -22.40 -15.04
CA ILE A 302 6.92 -21.65 -16.29
C ILE A 302 5.79 -20.62 -16.31
N GLY A 303 6.16 -19.34 -16.34
CA GLY A 303 5.20 -18.23 -16.39
C GLY A 303 4.66 -17.98 -17.80
N THR A 304 3.43 -17.47 -17.87
CA THR A 304 2.81 -16.97 -19.10
C THR A 304 3.33 -15.58 -19.42
N LEU A 305 3.81 -15.34 -20.65
CA LEU A 305 4.20 -14.01 -21.12
C LEU A 305 2.97 -13.07 -21.15
N VAL A 306 3.09 -11.89 -20.54
CA VAL A 306 1.99 -10.90 -20.49
C VAL A 306 2.38 -9.50 -20.95
N ALA A 307 3.67 -9.18 -21.05
CA ALA A 307 4.18 -7.95 -21.67
C ALA A 307 5.60 -8.16 -22.20
N GLY A 308 5.97 -7.48 -23.29
CA GLY A 308 7.30 -7.61 -23.91
C GLY A 308 7.53 -8.98 -24.57
N GLY A 309 8.72 -9.56 -24.37
CA GLY A 309 9.06 -10.92 -24.82
C GLY A 309 9.50 -11.04 -26.28
N HIS A 310 9.78 -9.92 -26.94
CA HIS A 310 10.26 -9.85 -28.32
C HIS A 310 11.64 -9.18 -28.43
N GLY A 311 12.46 -9.39 -27.40
CA GLY A 311 13.77 -8.75 -27.25
C GLY A 311 13.69 -7.28 -26.89
N GLU A 312 14.87 -6.69 -26.70
CA GLU A 312 15.04 -5.27 -26.44
C GLU A 312 14.51 -4.43 -27.62
N GLY A 313 13.76 -3.37 -27.34
CA GLY A 313 13.40 -2.40 -28.38
C GLY A 313 12.28 -1.43 -27.99
N THR A 314 11.97 -0.52 -28.92
CA THR A 314 10.98 0.56 -28.72
C THR A 314 9.60 0.22 -29.27
N GLY A 315 9.44 -0.91 -29.96
CA GLY A 315 8.15 -1.35 -30.49
C GLY A 315 7.09 -1.52 -29.39
N LEU A 316 5.80 -1.44 -29.74
CA LEU A 316 4.71 -1.60 -28.75
C LEU A 316 4.56 -3.04 -28.21
N HIS A 317 5.33 -3.98 -28.73
CA HIS A 317 5.42 -5.38 -28.27
C HIS A 317 6.78 -5.68 -27.62
N GLN A 318 7.65 -4.67 -27.48
CA GLN A 318 8.97 -4.78 -26.90
C GLN A 318 9.08 -3.92 -25.66
N LEU A 319 10.02 -4.28 -24.80
CA LEU A 319 10.44 -3.53 -23.61
C LEU A 319 11.96 -3.40 -23.66
N ASN A 320 12.52 -2.49 -22.88
CA ASN A 320 13.95 -2.33 -22.65
C ASN A 320 14.18 -2.18 -21.15
N GLU A 321 14.74 -3.24 -20.57
CA GLU A 321 14.90 -3.47 -19.13
C GLU A 321 13.68 -3.05 -18.29
N PRO A 322 12.58 -3.80 -18.33
CA PRO A 322 11.40 -3.48 -17.54
C PRO A 322 11.68 -3.67 -16.05
N VAL A 323 11.59 -2.60 -15.26
CA VAL A 323 11.98 -2.62 -13.85
C VAL A 323 10.79 -2.86 -12.91
N TYR A 324 9.79 -1.98 -12.91
CA TYR A 324 8.67 -2.02 -11.97
C TYR A 324 7.37 -2.38 -12.67
N ILE A 325 6.48 -3.04 -11.93
CA ILE A 325 5.18 -3.50 -12.43
C ILE A 325 4.05 -3.13 -11.48
N PHE A 326 2.89 -2.81 -12.07
CA PHE A 326 1.63 -2.67 -11.34
C PHE A 326 0.54 -3.43 -12.10
N VAL A 327 -0.33 -4.13 -11.38
CA VAL A 327 -1.45 -4.87 -11.97
C VAL A 327 -2.75 -4.41 -11.34
N ASN A 328 -3.68 -3.95 -12.18
CA ASN A 328 -4.99 -3.48 -11.72
C ASN A 328 -5.98 -4.66 -11.54
N GLN A 329 -7.21 -4.36 -11.10
CA GLN A 329 -8.26 -5.35 -10.91
C GLN A 329 -8.71 -6.04 -12.22
N GLN A 330 -8.53 -5.39 -13.37
CA GLN A 330 -8.82 -5.97 -14.69
C GLN A 330 -7.67 -6.82 -15.22
N GLN A 331 -6.60 -7.02 -14.43
CA GLN A 331 -5.36 -7.70 -14.81
C GLN A 331 -4.65 -7.03 -16.00
N SER A 332 -4.85 -5.72 -16.18
CA SER A 332 -3.97 -4.91 -17.03
C SER A 332 -2.63 -4.72 -16.33
N VAL A 333 -1.54 -4.91 -17.07
CA VAL A 333 -0.17 -4.82 -16.55
C VAL A 333 0.43 -3.49 -16.99
N TYR A 334 0.84 -2.68 -16.02
CA TYR A 334 1.60 -1.45 -16.23
C TYR A 334 3.06 -1.76 -15.94
N VAL A 335 3.96 -1.29 -16.81
CA VAL A 335 5.39 -1.61 -16.77
C VAL A 335 6.19 -0.34 -16.97
N SER A 336 7.16 -0.11 -16.08
CA SER A 336 8.19 0.88 -16.29
C SER A 336 9.22 0.35 -17.27
N ASP A 337 9.15 0.89 -18.48
CA ASP A 337 10.04 0.55 -19.59
C ASP A 337 11.27 1.48 -19.50
N TYR A 338 12.18 1.12 -18.59
CA TYR A 338 13.17 2.00 -17.96
C TYR A 338 14.05 2.74 -18.98
N TYR A 339 14.70 2.01 -19.88
CA TYR A 339 15.61 2.60 -20.87
C TYR A 339 14.89 3.20 -22.08
N ASN A 340 13.63 2.84 -22.31
CA ASN A 340 12.80 3.54 -23.29
C ASN A 340 12.14 4.81 -22.72
N HIS A 341 12.33 5.09 -21.43
CA HIS A 341 11.85 6.29 -20.74
C HIS A 341 10.34 6.52 -20.88
N ARG A 342 9.58 5.44 -20.72
CA ARG A 342 8.12 5.46 -20.85
C ARG A 342 7.48 4.48 -19.88
N VAL A 343 6.18 4.66 -19.65
CA VAL A 343 5.35 3.66 -18.96
C VAL A 343 4.40 3.07 -19.97
N MET A 344 4.36 1.75 -20.02
CA MET A 344 3.56 0.99 -20.96
C MET A 344 2.47 0.21 -20.22
N LYS A 345 1.28 0.10 -20.82
CA LYS A 345 0.16 -0.70 -20.31
C LYS A 345 -0.21 -1.79 -21.31
N TRP A 346 -0.35 -3.03 -20.86
CA TRP A 346 -0.97 -4.13 -21.60
C TRP A 346 -2.32 -4.47 -20.97
N GLU A 347 -3.38 -4.51 -21.77
CA GLU A 347 -4.63 -5.12 -21.33
C GLU A 347 -4.49 -6.65 -21.27
N LYS A 348 -5.31 -7.32 -20.46
CA LYS A 348 -5.29 -8.79 -20.35
C LYS A 348 -5.45 -9.44 -21.73
N GLY A 349 -4.44 -10.22 -22.13
CA GLY A 349 -4.42 -10.93 -23.42
C GLY A 349 -3.99 -10.09 -24.62
N ALA A 350 -3.61 -8.82 -24.43
CA ALA A 350 -3.12 -7.98 -25.51
C ALA A 350 -1.73 -8.44 -25.99
N THR A 351 -1.50 -8.39 -27.30
CA THR A 351 -0.19 -8.70 -27.91
C THR A 351 0.71 -7.47 -28.05
N LYS A 352 0.18 -6.28 -27.81
CA LYS A 352 0.87 -4.98 -27.87
C LYS A 352 0.35 -4.10 -26.73
N GLY A 353 1.24 -3.29 -26.18
CA GLY A 353 0.91 -2.32 -25.15
C GLY A 353 0.56 -0.96 -25.74
N ILE A 354 0.17 -0.06 -24.85
CA ILE A 354 -0.05 1.36 -25.13
C ILE A 354 0.84 2.19 -24.22
N ILE A 355 1.37 3.29 -24.74
CA ILE A 355 2.14 4.24 -23.93
C ILE A 355 1.16 5.06 -23.10
N VAL A 356 1.33 5.03 -21.78
CA VAL A 356 0.46 5.76 -20.82
C VAL A 356 1.18 6.91 -20.10
N ALA A 357 2.51 6.97 -20.18
CA ALA A 357 3.32 8.14 -19.79
C ALA A 357 4.67 8.14 -20.53
N GLY A 358 5.30 9.31 -20.66
CA GLY A 358 6.61 9.44 -21.33
C GLY A 358 6.54 9.26 -22.86
N SER A 359 5.46 9.67 -23.51
CA SER A 359 5.27 9.49 -24.96
C SER A 359 6.31 10.19 -25.83
N GLN A 360 7.02 11.18 -25.27
CA GLN A 360 8.11 11.90 -25.93
C GLN A 360 9.50 11.41 -25.49
N GLY A 361 9.58 10.25 -24.84
CA GLY A 361 10.82 9.60 -24.44
C GLY A 361 11.64 10.39 -23.41
N HIS A 362 12.96 10.34 -23.57
CA HIS A 362 13.94 10.93 -22.66
C HIS A 362 13.79 12.45 -22.52
N GLY A 363 13.72 12.94 -21.29
CA GLY A 363 13.83 14.37 -20.96
C GLY A 363 13.07 14.73 -19.69
N ASN A 364 12.85 16.03 -19.46
CA ASN A 364 12.22 16.56 -18.25
C ASN A 364 10.93 17.35 -18.51
N ALA A 365 10.50 17.49 -19.77
CA ALA A 365 9.24 18.13 -20.10
C ALA A 365 8.03 17.35 -19.52
N PRO A 366 6.83 17.95 -19.42
CA PRO A 366 5.64 17.28 -18.88
C PRO A 366 5.23 15.99 -19.59
N SER A 367 5.62 15.77 -20.85
CA SER A 367 5.35 14.54 -21.62
C SER A 367 6.54 13.57 -21.68
N GLN A 368 7.65 13.88 -21.00
CA GLN A 368 8.89 13.12 -21.01
C GLN A 368 9.17 12.52 -19.63
N LEU A 369 9.97 11.46 -19.62
CA LEU A 369 10.48 10.81 -18.41
C LEU A 369 11.97 10.55 -18.59
N ASN A 370 12.65 10.23 -17.49
CA ASN A 370 14.05 9.82 -17.48
C ASN A 370 14.25 8.68 -16.47
N GLY A 371 14.26 7.46 -17.01
CA GLY A 371 14.34 6.22 -16.24
C GLY A 371 13.19 6.06 -15.24
N PRO A 372 11.93 5.96 -15.71
CA PRO A 372 10.81 5.72 -14.80
C PRO A 372 11.03 4.39 -14.07
N ASN A 373 10.76 4.38 -12.77
CA ASN A 373 10.95 3.20 -11.93
C ASN A 373 9.64 2.84 -11.21
N GLY A 374 9.44 3.21 -9.95
CA GLY A 374 8.22 2.93 -9.18
C GLY A 374 6.94 3.43 -9.84
N LEU A 375 5.91 2.58 -9.84
CA LEU A 375 4.58 2.90 -10.37
C LEU A 375 3.48 2.64 -9.36
N TYR A 376 2.45 3.47 -9.39
CA TYR A 376 1.18 3.20 -8.73
C TYR A 376 0.04 3.66 -9.64
N VAL A 377 -1.02 2.85 -9.78
CA VAL A 377 -2.23 3.25 -10.49
C VAL A 377 -3.40 3.18 -9.52
N ASP A 378 -4.11 4.28 -9.39
CA ASP A 378 -5.30 4.36 -8.54
C ASP A 378 -6.52 3.71 -9.24
N ALA A 379 -7.65 3.60 -8.53
CA ALA A 379 -8.88 3.00 -9.05
C ALA A 379 -9.55 3.85 -10.14
N LEU A 380 -9.22 5.15 -10.23
CA LEU A 380 -9.67 6.05 -11.30
C LEU A 380 -8.83 5.88 -12.57
N GLY A 381 -7.71 5.16 -12.48
CA GLY A 381 -6.75 4.96 -13.57
C GLY A 381 -5.71 6.07 -13.67
N THR A 382 -5.58 6.92 -12.65
CA THR A 382 -4.49 7.89 -12.52
C THR A 382 -3.19 7.15 -12.24
N LEU A 383 -2.17 7.41 -13.06
CA LEU A 383 -0.84 6.85 -12.94
C LEU A 383 0.08 7.80 -12.16
N TYR A 384 0.80 7.25 -11.21
CA TYR A 384 1.87 7.93 -10.47
C TYR A 384 3.20 7.24 -10.82
N VAL A 385 4.20 8.04 -11.16
CA VAL A 385 5.49 7.56 -11.68
C VAL A 385 6.63 8.20 -10.90
N ALA A 386 7.53 7.38 -10.38
CA ALA A 386 8.83 7.84 -9.90
C ALA A 386 9.72 8.07 -11.13
N ASP A 387 9.91 9.34 -11.48
CA ASP A 387 10.73 9.77 -12.61
C ASP A 387 12.17 9.94 -12.11
N ALA A 388 12.85 8.80 -11.94
CA ALA A 388 13.98 8.64 -11.03
C ALA A 388 15.11 9.65 -11.31
N TRP A 389 15.57 9.74 -12.55
CA TRP A 389 16.71 10.60 -12.89
C TRP A 389 16.35 12.07 -13.10
N ASN A 390 15.04 12.39 -13.10
CA ASN A 390 14.56 13.75 -12.94
C ASN A 390 14.25 14.11 -11.47
N ASN A 391 14.49 13.18 -10.53
CA ASN A 391 14.38 13.40 -9.08
C ASN A 391 13.00 13.87 -8.62
N ARG A 392 11.95 13.35 -9.24
CA ARG A 392 10.57 13.81 -9.02
C ARG A 392 9.57 12.68 -9.08
N VAL A 393 8.39 12.91 -8.51
CA VAL A 393 7.22 12.05 -8.71
C VAL A 393 6.20 12.80 -9.55
N MET A 394 5.70 12.13 -10.58
CA MET A 394 4.78 12.69 -11.56
C MET A 394 3.42 11.99 -11.47
N ARG A 395 2.35 12.73 -11.73
CA ARG A 395 0.97 12.24 -11.84
C ARG A 395 0.44 12.42 -13.25
N TRP A 396 -0.14 11.37 -13.82
CA TRP A 396 -0.85 11.34 -15.08
C TRP A 396 -2.30 10.90 -14.86
N PRO A 397 -3.28 11.80 -14.97
CA PRO A 397 -4.68 11.40 -15.08
C PRO A 397 -4.90 10.43 -16.24
N LYS A 398 -5.90 9.56 -16.12
CA LYS A 398 -6.23 8.58 -17.16
C LYS A 398 -6.42 9.27 -18.52
N GLY A 399 -5.63 8.86 -19.52
CA GLY A 399 -5.70 9.40 -20.88
C GLY A 399 -4.96 10.73 -21.10
N ALA A 400 -4.32 11.29 -20.08
CA ALA A 400 -3.53 12.50 -20.22
C ALA A 400 -2.28 12.26 -21.08
N THR A 401 -1.90 13.25 -21.90
CA THR A 401 -0.67 13.23 -22.70
C THR A 401 0.54 13.80 -21.97
N GLN A 402 0.29 14.53 -20.88
CA GLN A 402 1.28 15.21 -20.04
C GLN A 402 0.97 14.96 -18.56
N GLY A 403 2.03 14.88 -17.77
CA GLY A 403 1.98 14.71 -16.33
C GLY A 403 2.25 16.01 -15.59
N THR A 404 1.94 16.01 -14.31
CA THR A 404 2.24 17.10 -13.38
C THR A 404 3.15 16.58 -12.27
N VAL A 405 4.18 17.34 -11.90
CA VAL A 405 4.98 17.03 -10.72
C VAL A 405 4.09 17.14 -9.48
N ILE A 406 4.22 16.20 -8.54
CA ILE A 406 3.49 16.24 -7.27
C ILE A 406 4.41 16.39 -6.05
N VAL A 407 5.66 15.90 -6.14
CA VAL A 407 6.75 16.13 -5.16
C VAL A 407 8.11 16.07 -5.88
N GLY A 408 9.12 16.71 -5.29
CA GLY A 408 10.51 16.74 -5.81
C GLY A 408 10.79 17.87 -6.81
N GLU A 409 10.01 18.95 -6.80
CA GLU A 409 10.23 20.11 -7.69
C GLU A 409 11.60 20.79 -7.48
N ASN A 410 12.19 20.65 -6.29
CA ASN A 410 13.50 21.23 -5.94
C ASN A 410 14.68 20.31 -6.31
N GLY A 411 14.43 19.27 -7.10
CA GLY A 411 15.45 18.42 -7.72
C GLY A 411 16.22 17.54 -6.74
N SER A 412 17.47 17.23 -7.11
CA SER A 412 18.34 16.32 -6.36
C SER A 412 18.88 16.93 -5.07
N GLY A 413 18.74 16.21 -3.96
CA GLY A 413 19.39 16.56 -2.69
C GLY A 413 18.76 15.89 -1.47
N PRO A 414 19.35 16.08 -0.27
CA PRO A 414 18.90 15.45 0.97
C PRO A 414 17.82 16.26 1.71
N GLY A 415 17.44 17.44 1.21
CA GLY A 415 16.40 18.28 1.81
C GLY A 415 15.04 17.55 1.91
N PRO A 416 14.13 18.00 2.79
CA PRO A 416 12.80 17.38 2.93
C PRO A 416 11.94 17.54 1.67
N ASP A 417 12.20 18.56 0.86
CA ASP A 417 11.53 18.87 -0.42
C ASP A 417 12.33 18.40 -1.65
N GLN A 418 13.41 17.66 -1.43
CA GLN A 418 14.27 17.11 -2.45
C GLN A 418 14.24 15.58 -2.42
N LEU A 419 14.43 14.99 -3.59
CA LEU A 419 14.54 13.54 -3.79
C LEU A 419 15.83 13.28 -4.57
N ASN A 420 16.42 12.10 -4.46
CA ASN A 420 17.60 11.71 -5.22
C ASN A 420 17.39 10.29 -5.76
N GLY A 421 16.96 10.19 -7.02
CA GLY A 421 16.61 8.91 -7.63
C GLY A 421 15.46 8.20 -6.92
N PRO A 422 14.23 8.74 -6.85
CA PRO A 422 13.11 8.00 -6.28
C PRO A 422 12.85 6.72 -7.11
N VAL A 423 12.73 5.56 -6.46
CA VAL A 423 12.63 4.26 -7.16
C VAL A 423 11.36 3.46 -6.88
N ALA A 424 10.66 3.70 -5.77
CA ALA A 424 9.41 3.03 -5.45
C ALA A 424 8.41 3.98 -4.81
N LEU A 425 7.12 3.72 -5.04
CA LEU A 425 5.99 4.52 -4.56
C LEU A 425 4.95 3.61 -3.90
N SER A 426 4.38 4.04 -2.77
CA SER A 426 3.14 3.47 -2.24
C SER A 426 2.30 4.56 -1.61
N PHE A 427 1.00 4.30 -1.51
CA PHE A 427 0.06 5.14 -0.78
C PHE A 427 -0.53 4.38 0.39
N ASP A 428 -0.83 5.08 1.48
CA ASP A 428 -1.65 4.57 2.58
C ASP A 428 -3.15 4.85 2.36
N SER A 429 -4.00 4.34 3.23
CA SER A 429 -5.46 4.57 3.16
C SER A 429 -5.89 6.02 3.40
N ASN A 430 -4.99 6.88 3.88
CA ASN A 430 -5.21 8.33 4.01
C ASN A 430 -4.64 9.10 2.82
N TYR A 431 -4.22 8.41 1.75
CA TYR A 431 -3.63 8.98 0.54
C TYR A 431 -2.27 9.65 0.74
N ASN A 432 -1.58 9.41 1.85
CA ASN A 432 -0.20 9.88 2.01
C ASN A 432 0.71 9.12 1.06
N LEU A 433 1.65 9.83 0.43
CA LEU A 433 2.60 9.26 -0.51
C LEU A 433 3.87 8.84 0.23
N TYR A 434 4.33 7.62 -0.02
CA TYR A 434 5.59 7.07 0.46
C TYR A 434 6.53 6.85 -0.71
N VAL A 435 7.78 7.31 -0.58
CA VAL A 435 8.78 7.26 -1.64
C VAL A 435 10.07 6.63 -1.10
N ALA A 436 10.55 5.58 -1.75
CA ALA A 436 11.91 5.10 -1.55
C ALA A 436 12.87 6.03 -2.31
N ASP A 437 13.60 6.82 -1.54
CA ASP A 437 14.50 7.87 -2.01
C ASP A 437 15.92 7.29 -2.05
N TRP A 438 16.16 6.49 -3.10
CA TRP A 438 17.27 5.53 -3.21
C TRP A 438 18.64 6.16 -2.95
N GLY A 439 18.93 7.27 -3.63
CA GLY A 439 20.23 7.96 -3.54
C GLY A 439 20.42 8.75 -2.25
N ASN A 440 19.37 8.94 -1.46
CA ASN A 440 19.43 9.51 -0.12
C ASN A 440 19.34 8.45 0.99
N HIS A 441 19.30 7.17 0.63
CA HIS A 441 19.28 6.03 1.57
C HIS A 441 18.15 6.14 2.61
N ARG A 442 16.95 6.54 2.16
CA ARG A 442 15.79 6.78 3.05
C ARG A 442 14.45 6.46 2.41
N VAL A 443 13.42 6.38 3.23
CA VAL A 443 12.02 6.42 2.80
C VAL A 443 11.37 7.68 3.37
N GLN A 444 10.73 8.47 2.50
CA GLN A 444 10.01 9.68 2.87
C GLN A 444 8.50 9.51 2.76
N ARG A 445 7.75 10.15 3.67
CA ARG A 445 6.29 10.31 3.58
C ARG A 445 5.93 11.77 3.32
N PHE A 446 5.09 11.99 2.32
CA PHE A 446 4.49 13.28 2.00
C PHE A 446 3.00 13.21 2.35
N SER A 447 2.55 14.13 3.20
CA SER A 447 1.16 14.13 3.67
C SER A 447 0.25 14.76 2.63
N VAL A 448 -0.95 14.20 2.43
CA VAL A 448 -1.98 14.85 1.61
C VAL A 448 -2.47 16.14 2.30
N LEU A 449 -2.79 17.18 1.52
CA LEU A 449 -3.20 18.52 1.99
C LEU A 449 -4.72 18.74 2.01
#